data_AF-A0A7K7KET6-F1
#
_entry.id   AF-A0A7K7KET6-F1
#
_cell.length_a   1.000
_cell.length_b   1.000
_cell.length_c   1.000
_cell.angle_alpha   90.00
_cell.angle_beta   90.00
_cell.angle_gamma   90.00
#
_symmetry.space_group_name_H-M   'P 1'
#
loop_
_entity.id
_entity.type
_entity.pdbx_description
1 polymer ?
#
loop_
_entity_poly.entity_id
_entity_poly.type
_entity_poly.pdbx_seq_one_letter_code
_entity_poly.pdbx_strand_id
1 'polypeptide(L)'
;PPAGKAQQGLKEQDRLGSLLGRGGFGSVFAATRLSDGAPVAIKRVPRKRVRHWGELPDGTSAPLEIVLLAKVSTGFPVVVQLLECLELPNNILMVLERP
;
A
#
# COMPACT_ATOMS: atom_id res chain seq x y z
N PRO A 1 -11.10 -10.59 -5.66
CA PRO A 1 -11.09 -9.97 -7.02
C PRO A 1 -9.95 -10.54 -7.90
N PRO A 2 -10.12 -10.67 -9.23
CA PRO A 2 -9.05 -11.17 -10.09
C PRO A 2 -7.94 -10.12 -10.17
N ALA A 3 -6.69 -10.54 -9.94
CA ALA A 3 -5.47 -9.72 -9.87
C ALA A 3 -5.41 -8.57 -10.90
N GLY A 4 -5.85 -8.85 -12.13
CA GLY A 4 -5.73 -7.94 -13.25
C GLY A 4 -6.47 -6.62 -13.03
N LYS A 5 -7.67 -6.65 -12.42
CA LYS A 5 -8.50 -5.45 -12.25
C LYS A 5 -7.96 -4.48 -11.20
N ALA A 6 -7.40 -5.00 -10.10
CA ALA A 6 -6.84 -4.15 -9.05
C ALA A 6 -5.47 -3.55 -9.45
N GLN A 7 -4.66 -4.26 -10.25
CA GLN A 7 -3.46 -3.65 -10.86
C GLN A 7 -3.80 -2.62 -11.93
N GLN A 8 -4.90 -2.80 -12.64
CA GLN A 8 -5.40 -1.86 -13.64
C GLN A 8 -5.99 -0.61 -12.96
N GLY A 9 -6.78 -0.78 -11.90
CA GLY A 9 -7.30 0.33 -11.10
C GLY A 9 -6.22 1.19 -10.44
N LEU A 10 -5.10 0.60 -10.02
CA LEU A 10 -3.97 1.39 -9.51
C LEU A 10 -3.26 2.16 -10.65
N LYS A 11 -3.14 1.58 -11.85
CA LYS A 11 -2.57 2.30 -13.01
C LYS A 11 -3.50 3.40 -13.54
N GLU A 12 -4.80 3.26 -13.33
CA GLU A 12 -5.81 4.24 -13.71
C GLU A 12 -5.89 5.40 -12.70
N GLN A 13 -5.48 5.18 -11.44
CA GLN A 13 -5.50 6.18 -10.38
C GLN A 13 -4.13 6.83 -10.12
N ASP A 14 -3.04 6.12 -10.38
CA ASP A 14 -1.67 6.57 -10.09
C ASP A 14 -0.73 6.40 -11.29
N ARG A 15 0.08 7.44 -11.53
CA ARG A 15 1.21 7.37 -12.45
C ARG A 15 2.43 6.84 -11.71
N LEU A 16 2.81 5.59 -11.98
CA LEU A 16 3.99 4.97 -11.39
C LEU A 16 5.29 5.65 -11.87
N GLY A 17 6.21 5.88 -10.93
CA GLY A 17 7.54 6.45 -11.14
C GLY A 17 8.65 5.43 -10.86
N SER A 18 9.81 5.96 -10.44
CA SER A 18 11.01 5.17 -10.17
C SER A 18 10.89 4.28 -8.92
N LEU A 19 11.72 3.24 -8.86
CA LEU A 19 11.90 2.46 -7.64
C LEU A 19 12.64 3.31 -6.60
N LEU A 20 12.04 3.49 -5.42
CA LEU A 20 12.63 4.20 -4.28
C LEU A 20 13.49 3.27 -3.41
N GLY A 21 13.09 2.01 -3.30
CA GLY A 21 13.84 1.04 -2.49
C GLY A 21 13.32 -0.38 -2.61
N ARG A 22 14.19 -1.35 -2.33
CA ARG A 22 13.85 -2.78 -2.33
C ARG A 22 14.59 -3.49 -1.20
N GLY A 23 13.88 -4.33 -0.44
CA GLY A 23 14.47 -5.04 0.69
C GLY A 23 13.57 -6.10 1.31
N GLY A 24 13.79 -6.37 2.60
CA GLY A 24 13.02 -7.34 3.42
C GLY A 24 11.51 -7.10 3.41
N PHE A 25 11.12 -5.85 3.22
CA PHE A 25 9.74 -5.37 3.25
C PHE A 25 9.06 -5.28 1.87
N GLY A 26 9.70 -5.78 0.81
CA GLY A 26 9.16 -5.71 -0.55
C GLY A 26 9.87 -4.66 -1.41
N SER A 27 9.12 -4.04 -2.32
CA SER A 27 9.60 -2.97 -3.22
C SER A 27 8.73 -1.73 -3.04
N VAL A 28 9.34 -0.56 -2.99
CA VAL A 28 8.64 0.74 -2.88
C VAL A 28 8.92 1.56 -4.12
N PHE A 29 7.88 2.06 -4.75
CA PHE A 29 7.93 2.89 -5.95
C PHE A 29 7.43 4.29 -5.65
N ALA A 30 8.01 5.30 -6.27
CA ALA A 30 7.39 6.61 -6.36
C ALA A 30 6.16 6.51 -7.25
N ALA A 31 5.14 7.31 -6.97
CA ALA A 31 4.02 7.52 -7.86
C ALA A 31 3.43 8.91 -7.65
N THR A 32 2.58 9.31 -8.59
CA THR A 32 1.80 10.54 -8.54
C THR A 32 0.34 10.18 -8.73
N ARG A 33 -0.49 10.54 -7.76
CA ARG A 33 -1.93 10.34 -7.85
C ARG A 33 -2.52 11.26 -8.91
N LEU A 34 -3.34 10.71 -9.79
CA LEU A 34 -3.86 11.41 -10.96
C LEU A 34 -5.01 12.37 -10.62
N SER A 35 -5.73 12.14 -9.52
CA SER A 35 -6.89 12.97 -9.14
C SER A 35 -6.51 14.37 -8.67
N ASP A 36 -5.37 14.51 -7.99
CA ASP A 36 -4.93 15.74 -7.32
C ASP A 36 -3.45 16.09 -7.60
N GLY A 37 -2.72 15.23 -8.31
CA GLY A 37 -1.29 15.42 -8.58
C GLY A 37 -0.40 15.14 -7.37
N ALA A 38 -0.93 14.61 -6.27
CA ALA A 38 -0.17 14.43 -5.04
C ALA A 38 0.92 13.36 -5.17
N PRO A 39 2.11 13.59 -4.60
CA PRO A 39 3.14 12.56 -4.50
C PRO A 39 2.70 11.44 -3.56
N VAL A 40 2.82 10.20 -4.02
CA VAL A 40 2.55 9.00 -3.22
C VAL A 40 3.70 7.99 -3.35
N ALA A 41 3.73 7.01 -2.45
CA ALA A 41 4.62 5.86 -2.49
C ALA A 41 3.78 4.58 -2.57
N ILE A 42 4.08 3.73 -3.55
CA ILE A 42 3.41 2.44 -3.71
C ILE A 42 4.34 1.35 -3.22
N LYS A 43 3.99 0.75 -2.08
CA LYS A 43 4.71 -0.41 -1.53
C LYS A 43 4.06 -1.71 -2.01
N ARG A 44 4.85 -2.55 -2.66
CA ARG A 44 4.48 -3.89 -3.12
C ARG A 44 5.12 -4.96 -2.26
N VAL A 45 4.29 -5.76 -1.60
CA VAL A 45 4.70 -6.88 -0.75
C VAL A 45 4.23 -8.19 -1.38
N PRO A 46 5.12 -9.11 -1.81
CA PRO A 46 4.70 -10.43 -2.24
C PRO A 46 4.00 -11.18 -1.10
N ARG A 47 2.82 -11.75 -1.36
CA ARG A 47 1.99 -12.40 -0.33
C ARG A 47 2.75 -13.52 0.41
N LYS A 48 3.56 -14.29 -0.33
CA LYS A 48 4.45 -15.34 0.23
C LYS A 48 5.51 -14.83 1.22
N ARG A 49 5.73 -13.52 1.29
CA ARG A 49 6.70 -12.89 2.21
C ARG A 49 6.02 -12.25 3.43
N VAL A 50 4.70 -12.25 3.49
CA VAL A 50 3.95 -11.78 4.66
C VAL A 50 3.99 -12.88 5.72
N ARG A 51 4.75 -12.63 6.79
CA ARG A 51 4.93 -13.59 7.89
C ARG A 51 3.93 -13.40 9.02
N HIS A 52 3.45 -12.17 9.20
CA HIS A 52 2.60 -11.79 10.32
C HIS A 52 1.32 -11.17 9.78
N TRP A 53 0.20 -11.73 10.22
CA TRP A 53 -1.16 -11.28 9.92
C TRP A 53 -1.84 -10.84 11.20
N GLY A 54 -2.77 -9.92 11.08
CA GLY A 54 -3.67 -9.49 12.14
C GLY A 54 -5.03 -9.17 11.55
N GLU A 55 -5.86 -8.47 12.32
CA GLU A 55 -7.22 -8.09 11.92
C GLU A 55 -7.40 -6.58 12.05
N LEU A 56 -8.07 -6.00 11.06
CA LEU A 56 -8.60 -4.64 11.10
C LEU A 56 -9.85 -4.58 12.01
N PRO A 57 -10.31 -3.38 12.43
CA PRO A 57 -11.46 -3.25 13.32
C PRO A 57 -12.78 -3.86 12.80
N ASP A 58 -12.90 -4.01 11.49
CA ASP A 58 -14.04 -4.64 10.81
C ASP A 58 -13.93 -6.17 10.71
N GLY A 59 -12.88 -6.77 11.27
CA GLY A 59 -12.59 -8.21 11.22
C GLY A 59 -11.84 -8.66 9.96
N THR A 60 -11.50 -7.74 9.05
CA THR A 60 -10.75 -8.07 7.83
C THR A 60 -9.31 -8.48 8.18
N SER A 61 -8.90 -9.69 7.77
CA SER A 61 -7.52 -10.15 7.95
C SER A 61 -6.58 -9.41 7.01
N ALA A 62 -5.52 -8.82 7.55
CA ALA A 62 -4.53 -8.06 6.79
C ALA A 62 -3.11 -8.30 7.33
N PRO A 63 -2.05 -8.03 6.54
CA PRO A 63 -0.69 -7.97 7.06
C PRO A 63 -0.59 -7.09 8.28
N LEU A 64 0.19 -7.53 9.28
CA LEU A 64 0.33 -6.79 10.54
C LEU A 64 0.78 -5.34 10.31
N GLU A 65 1.60 -5.09 9.28
CA GLU A 65 2.01 -3.74 8.90
C GLU A 65 0.83 -2.82 8.56
N ILE A 66 -0.17 -3.30 7.82
CA ILE A 66 -1.39 -2.54 7.48
C ILE A 66 -2.22 -2.28 8.73
N VAL A 67 -2.37 -3.31 9.58
CA VAL A 67 -3.11 -3.19 10.85
C VAL A 67 -2.46 -2.14 11.75
N LEU A 68 -1.14 -2.15 11.86
CA LEU A 68 -0.41 -1.19 12.69
C LEU A 68 -0.50 0.22 12.11
N LEU A 69 -0.33 0.40 10.79
CA LEU A 69 -0.48 1.70 10.14
C LEU A 69 -1.89 2.26 10.34
N ALA A 70 -2.93 1.47 10.11
CA ALA A 70 -4.32 1.90 10.31
C ALA A 70 -4.60 2.40 11.73
N LYS A 71 -3.95 1.81 12.76
CA LYS A 71 -4.08 2.24 14.16
C LYS A 71 -3.41 3.59 14.45
N VAL A 72 -2.38 3.96 13.70
CA VAL A 72 -1.61 5.20 13.92
C VAL A 72 -1.91 6.29 12.89
N SER A 73 -2.61 5.97 11.80
CA SER A 73 -3.03 6.94 10.78
C SER A 73 -3.98 8.01 11.32
N THR A 74 -4.70 7.76 12.41
CA THR A 74 -5.61 8.76 12.98
C THR A 74 -4.92 9.62 14.03
N GLY A 75 -4.80 10.93 13.77
CA GLY A 75 -4.36 11.91 14.76
C GLY A 75 -2.84 12.16 14.85
N PHE A 76 -2.04 11.50 14.00
CA PHE A 76 -0.58 11.64 13.99
C PHE A 76 -0.04 11.99 12.59
N PRO A 77 -0.05 13.27 12.19
CA PRO A 77 0.41 13.70 10.85
C PRO A 77 1.91 13.50 10.61
N VAL A 78 2.68 13.15 11.64
CA VAL A 78 4.12 12.84 11.54
C VAL A 78 4.36 11.40 11.08
N VAL A 79 3.34 10.54 11.14
CA VAL A 79 3.43 9.16 10.66
C VAL A 79 2.94 9.09 9.22
N VAL A 80 3.68 8.35 8.38
CA VAL A 80 3.29 8.09 7.00
C VAL A 80 1.89 7.48 6.94
N GLN A 81 0.96 8.21 6.33
CA GLN A 81 -0.44 7.81 6.17
C GLN A 81 -0.62 6.70 5.12
N LEU A 82 -1.36 5.66 5.51
CA LEU A 82 -1.91 4.67 4.58
C LEU A 82 -3.17 5.23 3.91
N LEU A 83 -3.10 5.46 2.60
CA LEU A 83 -4.18 6.05 1.81
C LEU A 83 -5.10 4.98 1.22
N GLU A 84 -4.52 3.88 0.74
CA GLU A 84 -5.27 2.76 0.16
C GLU A 84 -4.50 1.45 0.33
N CYS A 85 -5.22 0.34 0.49
CA CYS A 85 -4.66 -1.00 0.46
C CYS A 85 -5.41 -1.86 -0.57
N LEU A 86 -4.65 -2.52 -1.46
CA LEU A 86 -5.18 -3.38 -2.51
C LEU A 86 -4.59 -4.79 -2.38
N GLU A 87 -5.47 -5.78 -2.23
CA GLU A 87 -5.08 -7.17 -2.24
C GLU A 87 -5.12 -7.76 -3.66
N LEU A 88 -3.97 -8.26 -4.09
CA LEU A 88 -3.80 -9.04 -5.31
C LEU A 88 -3.51 -10.50 -4.93
N PRO A 89 -3.84 -11.47 -5.80
CA PRO A 89 -3.56 -12.89 -5.55
C PRO A 89 -2.14 -13.21 -5.09
N ASN A 90 -1.13 -12.51 -5.64
CA ASN A 90 0.28 -12.77 -5.33
C ASN A 90 0.96 -11.63 -4.56
N ASN A 91 0.31 -10.48 -4.39
CA ASN A 91 0.93 -9.29 -3.83
C ASN A 91 -0.09 -8.48 -3.03
N ILE A 92 0.39 -7.71 -2.08
CA ILE A 92 -0.38 -6.70 -1.39
C ILE A 92 0.27 -5.36 -1.76
N LEU A 93 -0.55 -4.43 -2.23
CA LEU A 93 -0.12 -3.08 -2.56
C LEU A 93 -0.65 -2.12 -1.51
N MET A 94 0.22 -1.23 -1.04
CA MET A 94 -0.12 -0.18 -0.10
C MET A 94 0.23 1.15 -0.77
N VAL A 95 -0.77 2.02 -0.89
CA VAL A 95 -0.58 3.40 -1.34
C VAL A 95 -0.39 4.25 -0.09
N LEU A 96 0.79 4.85 0.02
CA LEU A 96 1.24 5.61 1.17
C LEU A 96 1.43 7.06 0.74
N GLU A 97 1.23 8.00 1.67
CA GLU A 97 1.67 9.37 1.43
C GLU A 97 3.18 9.41 1.21
N ARG A 98 3.64 10.38 0.42
CA ARG A 98 5.06 10.61 0.19
C ARG A 98 5.38 12.10 0.41
N PRO A 99 5.98 12.45 1.56
CA PRO A 99 6.45 13.81 1.79
C PRO A 99 7.57 14.23 0.84
#